data_AF-A0AAV7WNH4-F1
#
_entry.id   AF-A0AAV7WNH4-F1
#
_cell.length_a   1.000
_cell.length_b   1.000
_cell.length_c   1.000
_cell.angle_alpha   90.00
_cell.angle_beta   90.00
_cell.angle_gamma   90.00
#
_symmetry.space_group_name_H-M   'P 1'
#
loop_
_entity.id
_entity.type
_entity.pdbx_description
1 polymer ?
#
loop_
_entity_poly.entity_id
_entity_poly.type
_entity_poly.pdbx_seq_one_letter_code
_entity_poly.pdbx_strand_id
1 'polypeptide(L)'
;MPRGKTTGKTMGKPARQLLFSEALRQQKHPSAKDPPPLPRTSMADDTQGATMDRILQEISAVSHKLEGMDSTMEALTVEARSMRLDIAGFQLQISGLDQRVATVETQVASWTDRDQELLHLRSTLTNLEDRSRGNNVRLLGFPEEGAQTGPQETRQKWPPHPIIVCMLHHMQTCQVLQAARTQGPLRSGNLEIRLSADFSKETAERRKAFLSFRTQLRRLDVKFGLFEPARMWITKNGESLNFYDPEDLRPFLEGLHDQAQSMEMSVQTPQDIRGLPSGVGHPAHASEPEGRFTIDPQTRGRDLERLTKS
;
A
#
# COMPACT_ATOMS: atom_id res chain seq x y z
N MET A 1 -10.23 1.85 14.51
CA MET A 1 -11.57 2.48 14.52
C MET A 1 -12.19 2.35 13.13
N PRO A 2 -13.10 1.41 12.88
CA PRO A 2 -13.59 1.13 11.53
C PRO A 2 -15.02 1.66 11.26
N ARG A 3 -15.14 2.32 10.10
CA ARG A 3 -16.17 2.22 9.04
C ARG A 3 -17.65 2.04 9.45
N GLY A 4 -18.45 3.08 9.19
CA GLY A 4 -19.90 2.98 9.03
C GLY A 4 -20.29 2.94 7.54
N LYS A 5 -20.91 1.84 7.11
CA LYS A 5 -21.56 1.64 5.81
C LYS A 5 -22.99 2.18 5.88
N THR A 6 -23.46 2.87 4.84
CA THR A 6 -24.87 3.22 4.67
C THR A 6 -25.59 2.10 3.91
N THR A 7 -26.64 1.53 4.52
CA THR A 7 -27.60 0.62 3.88
C THR A 7 -28.92 1.36 3.70
N GLY A 8 -29.47 1.30 2.50
CA GLY A 8 -30.81 1.81 2.19
C GLY A 8 -31.90 1.09 2.98
N LYS A 9 -33.01 1.79 3.22
CA LYS A 9 -34.25 1.21 3.71
C LYS A 9 -35.45 1.83 3.00
N THR A 10 -36.20 0.94 2.38
CA THR A 10 -37.46 1.13 1.67
C THR A 10 -38.68 1.03 2.62
N MET A 11 -39.77 1.67 2.17
CA MET A 11 -41.19 1.35 2.43
C MET A 11 -41.82 1.67 3.79
N GLY A 12 -42.86 2.50 3.72
CA GLY A 12 -43.94 2.61 4.69
C GLY A 12 -45.23 3.09 4.01
N LYS A 13 -46.12 2.16 3.69
CA LYS A 13 -47.50 2.38 3.20
C LYS A 13 -48.37 3.04 4.28
N PRO A 14 -49.60 3.47 3.93
CA PRO A 14 -50.74 3.07 4.75
C PRO A 14 -51.83 2.34 3.95
N ALA A 15 -52.54 1.48 4.67
CA ALA A 15 -53.53 0.54 4.18
C ALA A 15 -54.97 1.01 4.46
N ARG A 16 -55.86 0.70 3.51
CA ARG A 16 -57.23 0.17 3.65
C ARG A 16 -58.24 0.85 4.59
N GLN A 17 -59.38 1.24 4.00
CA GLN A 17 -60.75 0.69 4.18
C GLN A 17 -61.70 1.61 3.38
N LEU A 18 -62.32 1.24 2.25
CA LEU A 18 -63.41 0.27 2.02
C LEU A 18 -64.53 0.30 3.07
N LEU A 19 -65.52 1.17 2.85
CA LEU A 19 -66.94 1.02 3.24
C LEU A 19 -67.77 1.51 2.04
N PHE A 20 -68.23 0.61 1.17
CA PHE A 20 -69.61 0.10 1.12
C PHE A 20 -70.62 1.25 0.90
N SER A 21 -71.06 1.57 -0.32
CA SER A 21 -72.14 0.92 -1.08
C SER A 21 -73.38 0.56 -0.24
N GLU A 22 -74.10 1.55 0.30
CA GLU A 22 -75.47 1.35 0.83
C GLU A 22 -76.14 2.70 1.16
N ALA A 23 -76.90 3.30 0.23
CA ALA A 23 -77.99 4.23 0.54
C ALA A 23 -78.76 4.63 -0.74
N LEU A 24 -79.29 3.64 -1.45
CA LEU A 24 -80.33 3.84 -2.45
C LEU A 24 -81.46 2.86 -2.18
N ARG A 25 -82.33 3.16 -1.20
CA ARG A 25 -83.74 2.76 -1.26
C ARG A 25 -84.60 3.34 -0.13
N GLN A 26 -85.74 3.89 -0.58
CA GLN A 26 -87.03 4.10 0.11
C GLN A 26 -87.17 5.39 0.93
N GLN A 27 -88.27 6.16 0.85
CA GLN A 27 -89.37 6.35 -0.10
C GLN A 27 -90.30 7.38 0.58
N LYS A 28 -90.85 8.38 -0.11
CA LYS A 28 -92.28 8.74 0.05
C LYS A 28 -92.76 9.72 -1.03
N HIS A 29 -93.74 9.27 -1.81
CA HIS A 29 -94.61 10.11 -2.64
C HIS A 29 -95.77 10.67 -1.80
N PRO A 30 -96.31 11.85 -2.17
CA PRO A 30 -97.75 12.03 -2.33
C PRO A 30 -98.06 12.50 -3.76
N SER A 31 -98.84 11.76 -4.53
CA SER A 31 -100.31 11.78 -4.64
C SER A 31 -100.85 12.95 -5.48
N ALA A 32 -101.50 12.54 -6.57
CA ALA A 32 -102.07 13.29 -7.68
C ALA A 32 -103.01 14.44 -7.28
N LYS A 33 -102.85 15.57 -7.98
CA LYS A 33 -103.95 16.47 -8.37
C LYS A 33 -103.77 16.85 -9.84
N ASP A 34 -104.91 17.00 -10.51
CA ASP A 34 -105.15 16.99 -11.96
C ASP A 34 -104.29 17.94 -12.81
N PRO A 35 -104.06 17.62 -14.10
CA PRO A 35 -103.30 18.48 -15.01
C PRO A 35 -104.13 19.69 -15.46
N PRO A 36 -103.59 20.93 -15.41
CA PRO A 36 -104.18 22.06 -16.11
C PRO A 36 -103.91 21.97 -17.63
N PRO A 37 -104.78 22.57 -18.47
CA PRO A 37 -104.75 22.37 -19.91
C PRO A 37 -103.58 23.09 -20.59
N LEU A 38 -103.11 22.48 -21.67
CA LEU A 38 -102.10 23.00 -22.60
C LEU A 38 -102.47 24.41 -23.11
N PRO A 39 -101.53 25.39 -23.06
CA PRO A 39 -101.52 26.47 -24.03
C PRO A 39 -100.90 25.93 -25.33
N ARG A 40 -101.71 25.90 -26.39
CA ARG A 40 -101.19 25.95 -27.76
C ARG A 40 -100.48 27.28 -27.94
N THR A 41 -99.19 27.28 -28.25
CA THR A 41 -98.56 28.23 -29.20
C THR A 41 -97.08 27.87 -29.42
N SER A 42 -96.68 27.88 -30.69
CA SER A 42 -95.32 28.09 -31.20
C SER A 42 -94.34 26.91 -31.17
N MET A 43 -94.53 25.96 -32.10
CA MET A 43 -93.45 25.16 -32.67
C MET A 43 -92.63 26.04 -33.62
N ALA A 44 -91.78 26.93 -33.10
CA ALA A 44 -90.67 27.60 -33.80
C ALA A 44 -89.95 28.58 -32.85
N ASP A 45 -89.09 28.10 -31.94
CA ASP A 45 -87.88 28.83 -31.46
C ASP A 45 -87.06 28.08 -30.39
N ASP A 46 -87.61 27.03 -29.76
CA ASP A 46 -86.95 26.39 -28.60
C ASP A 46 -85.64 25.63 -28.90
N THR A 47 -85.37 25.30 -30.16
CA THR A 47 -84.11 24.67 -30.55
C THR A 47 -82.94 25.65 -30.45
N GLN A 48 -83.15 26.94 -30.72
CA GLN A 48 -82.11 27.97 -30.63
C GLN A 48 -81.83 28.36 -29.17
N GLY A 49 -82.87 28.46 -28.34
CA GLY A 49 -82.76 28.69 -26.89
C GLY A 49 -81.99 27.57 -26.17
N ALA A 50 -82.35 26.31 -26.43
CA ALA A 50 -81.65 25.16 -25.84
C ALA A 50 -80.19 25.00 -26.31
N THR A 51 -79.88 25.39 -27.56
CA THR A 51 -78.48 25.44 -28.03
C THR A 51 -77.69 26.58 -27.41
N MET A 52 -78.31 27.75 -27.22
CA MET A 52 -77.67 28.90 -26.58
C MET A 52 -77.36 28.61 -25.11
N ASP A 53 -78.30 27.99 -24.38
CA ASP A 53 -78.09 27.57 -22.99
C ASP A 53 -76.96 26.55 -22.86
N ARG A 54 -76.83 25.61 -23.82
CA ARG A 54 -75.74 24.64 -23.85
C ARG A 54 -74.38 25.30 -24.10
N ILE A 55 -74.33 26.28 -25.02
CA ILE A 55 -73.12 27.07 -25.29
C ILE A 55 -72.73 27.89 -24.04
N LEU A 56 -73.68 28.53 -23.37
CA LEU A 56 -73.43 29.27 -22.13
C LEU A 56 -72.95 28.34 -21.01
N GLN A 57 -73.51 27.12 -20.92
CA GLN A 57 -73.06 26.11 -19.97
C GLN A 57 -71.62 25.64 -20.27
N GLU A 58 -71.27 25.41 -21.53
CA GLU A 58 -69.91 25.07 -21.95
C GLU A 58 -68.91 26.22 -21.69
N ILE A 59 -69.31 27.47 -21.96
CA ILE A 59 -68.50 28.65 -21.63
C ILE A 59 -68.25 28.73 -20.12
N SER A 60 -69.29 28.52 -19.30
CA SER A 60 -69.14 28.52 -17.84
C SER A 60 -68.22 27.40 -17.33
N ALA A 61 -68.29 26.21 -17.95
CA ALA A 61 -67.41 25.09 -17.63
C ALA A 61 -65.95 25.37 -18.02
N VAL A 62 -65.73 26.01 -19.18
CA VAL A 62 -64.40 26.45 -19.62
C VAL A 62 -63.85 27.54 -18.68
N SER A 63 -64.67 28.51 -18.28
CA SER A 63 -64.28 29.55 -17.33
C SER A 63 -63.87 28.98 -15.98
N HIS A 64 -64.65 28.06 -15.39
CA HIS A 64 -64.26 27.39 -14.15
C HIS A 64 -62.98 26.56 -14.29
N LYS A 65 -62.75 25.93 -15.44
CA LYS A 65 -61.51 25.19 -15.71
C LYS A 65 -60.31 26.13 -15.87
N LEU A 66 -60.49 27.31 -16.47
CA LEU A 66 -59.47 28.36 -16.56
C LEU A 66 -59.14 28.91 -15.16
N GLU A 67 -60.14 29.17 -14.33
CA GLU A 67 -59.97 29.58 -12.93
C GLU A 67 -59.21 28.51 -12.13
N GLY A 68 -59.55 27.23 -12.34
CA GLY A 68 -58.81 26.10 -11.80
C GLY A 68 -57.36 26.06 -12.29
N MET A 69 -57.12 26.29 -13.58
CA MET A 69 -55.77 26.36 -14.14
C MET A 69 -54.96 27.53 -13.56
N ASP A 70 -55.55 28.71 -13.40
CA ASP A 70 -54.90 29.88 -12.79
C ASP A 70 -54.48 29.56 -11.35
N SER A 71 -55.35 28.92 -10.56
CA SER A 71 -55.01 28.48 -9.20
C SER A 71 -53.85 27.47 -9.18
N THR A 72 -53.80 26.53 -10.13
CA THR A 72 -52.68 25.58 -10.25
C THR A 72 -51.39 26.28 -10.71
N MET A 73 -51.50 27.28 -11.58
CA MET A 73 -50.36 28.05 -12.05
C MET A 73 -49.79 28.90 -10.92
N GLU A 74 -50.64 29.52 -10.10
CA GLU A 74 -50.22 30.23 -8.89
C GLU A 74 -49.49 29.29 -7.92
N ALA A 75 -50.04 28.10 -7.65
CA ALA A 75 -49.39 27.11 -6.81
C ALA A 75 -47.99 26.72 -7.33
N LEU A 76 -47.86 26.45 -8.64
CA LEU A 76 -46.57 26.15 -9.27
C LEU A 76 -45.59 27.33 -9.20
N THR A 77 -46.07 28.58 -9.30
CA THR A 77 -45.19 29.75 -9.17
C THR A 77 -44.63 29.90 -7.75
N VAL A 78 -45.42 29.56 -6.73
CA VAL A 78 -44.98 29.58 -5.33
C VAL A 78 -43.96 28.48 -5.07
N GLU A 79 -44.20 27.26 -5.54
CA GLU A 79 -43.25 26.15 -5.42
C GLU A 79 -41.94 26.44 -6.18
N ALA A 80 -42.02 27.01 -7.38
CA ALA A 80 -40.84 27.45 -8.13
C ALA A 80 -40.03 28.54 -7.41
N ARG A 81 -40.70 29.46 -6.69
CA ARG A 81 -40.02 30.44 -5.82
C ARG A 81 -39.34 29.74 -4.64
N SER A 82 -39.99 28.77 -4.01
CA SER A 82 -39.41 27.98 -2.92
C SER A 82 -38.14 27.25 -3.36
N MET A 83 -38.20 26.51 -4.47
CA MET A 83 -37.04 25.80 -5.00
C MET A 83 -35.87 26.73 -5.31
N ARG A 84 -36.13 27.96 -5.79
CA ARG A 84 -35.07 28.96 -6.01
C ARG A 84 -34.38 29.38 -4.70
N LEU A 85 -35.14 29.52 -3.62
CA LEU A 85 -34.57 29.83 -2.30
C LEU A 85 -33.72 28.67 -1.78
N ASP A 86 -34.20 27.43 -1.94
CA ASP A 86 -33.44 26.24 -1.55
C ASP A 86 -32.14 26.11 -2.35
N ILE A 87 -32.18 26.35 -3.66
CA ILE A 87 -31.00 26.37 -4.53
C ILE A 87 -30.00 27.43 -4.06
N ALA A 88 -30.45 28.63 -3.71
CA ALA A 88 -29.58 29.67 -3.17
C ALA A 88 -28.96 29.24 -1.83
N GLY A 89 -29.72 28.57 -0.97
CA GLY A 89 -29.23 27.98 0.27
C GLY A 89 -28.15 26.91 0.03
N PHE A 90 -28.38 26.00 -0.92
CA PHE A 90 -27.38 24.99 -1.30
C PHE A 90 -26.12 25.61 -1.88
N GLN A 91 -26.23 26.68 -2.68
CA GLN A 91 -25.05 27.39 -3.20
C GLN A 91 -24.18 27.97 -2.09
N LEU A 92 -24.78 28.53 -1.04
CA LEU A 92 -24.04 29.03 0.13
C LEU A 92 -23.38 27.90 0.93
N GLN A 93 -24.05 26.76 1.08
CA GLN A 93 -23.46 25.61 1.73
C GLN A 93 -22.29 25.03 0.93
N ILE A 94 -22.42 24.94 -0.39
CA ILE A 94 -21.37 24.46 -1.30
C ILE A 94 -20.15 25.37 -1.22
N SER A 95 -20.32 26.70 -1.28
CA SER A 95 -19.18 27.62 -1.17
C SER A 95 -18.47 27.53 0.19
N GLY A 96 -19.24 27.34 1.27
CA GLY A 96 -18.68 27.08 2.60
C GLY A 96 -17.92 25.74 2.68
N LEU A 97 -18.39 24.71 1.99
CA LEU A 97 -17.68 23.44 1.87
C LEU A 97 -16.40 23.60 1.04
N ASP A 98 -16.43 24.31 -0.08
CA ASP A 98 -15.26 24.54 -0.93
C ASP A 98 -14.16 25.27 -0.15
N GLN A 99 -14.51 26.29 0.64
CA GLN A 99 -13.55 27.02 1.46
C GLN A 99 -12.95 26.13 2.56
N ARG A 100 -13.76 25.25 3.17
CA ARG A 100 -13.29 24.27 4.15
C ARG A 100 -12.37 23.23 3.51
N VAL A 101 -12.70 22.75 2.31
CA VAL A 101 -11.88 21.82 1.54
C VAL A 101 -10.53 22.47 1.20
N ALA A 102 -10.51 23.69 0.69
CA ALA A 102 -9.27 24.41 0.40
C ALA A 102 -8.39 24.58 1.67
N THR A 103 -9.01 24.82 2.82
CA THR A 103 -8.29 24.90 4.10
C THR A 103 -7.69 23.55 4.49
N VAL A 104 -8.44 22.46 4.34
CA VAL A 104 -7.94 21.11 4.62
C VAL A 104 -6.81 20.72 3.66
N GLU A 105 -6.94 21.04 2.38
CA GLU A 105 -5.92 20.75 1.37
C GLU A 105 -4.60 21.46 1.67
N THR A 106 -4.65 22.75 2.06
CA THR A 106 -3.45 23.49 2.47
C THR A 106 -2.82 22.93 3.75
N GLN A 107 -3.64 22.49 4.72
CA GLN A 107 -3.15 21.81 5.91
C GLN A 107 -2.45 20.49 5.57
N VAL A 108 -3.05 19.65 4.73
CA VAL A 108 -2.48 18.39 4.27
C VAL A 108 -1.15 18.61 3.58
N ALA A 109 -1.05 19.59 2.67
CA ALA A 109 0.22 19.94 2.03
C ALA A 109 1.30 20.34 3.05
N SER A 110 0.92 21.12 4.07
CA SER A 110 1.86 21.49 5.14
C SER A 110 2.27 20.32 6.04
N TRP A 111 1.43 19.29 6.19
CA TRP A 111 1.79 18.08 6.92
C TRP A 111 2.74 17.20 6.11
N THR A 112 2.55 17.13 4.79
CA THR A 112 3.49 16.40 3.93
C THR A 112 4.88 17.01 3.92
N ASP A 113 4.99 18.34 3.95
CA ASP A 113 6.28 19.04 4.05
C ASP A 113 7.00 18.73 5.39
N ARG A 114 6.26 18.77 6.50
CA ARG A 114 6.80 18.39 7.82
C ARG A 114 7.21 16.92 7.89
N ASP A 115 6.49 16.02 7.23
CA ASP A 115 6.87 14.60 7.18
C ASP A 115 8.22 14.40 6.45
N GLN A 116 8.46 15.14 5.35
CA GLN A 116 9.75 15.15 4.67
C GLN A 116 10.88 15.71 5.56
N GLU A 117 10.61 16.77 6.32
CA GLU A 117 11.56 17.32 7.29
C GLU A 117 11.89 16.30 8.39
N LEU A 118 10.88 15.61 8.94
CA LEU A 118 11.07 14.57 9.95
C LEU A 118 11.90 13.40 9.41
N LEU A 119 11.67 12.97 8.16
CA LEU A 119 12.49 11.95 7.51
C LEU A 119 13.95 12.41 7.36
N HIS A 120 14.17 13.66 6.96
CA HIS A 120 15.50 14.25 6.84
C HIS A 120 16.21 14.30 8.21
N LEU A 121 15.55 14.85 9.23
CA LEU A 121 16.08 14.94 10.60
C LEU A 121 16.38 13.57 11.20
N ARG A 122 15.53 12.58 10.95
CA ARG A 122 15.78 11.21 11.39
C ARG A 122 17.03 10.61 10.74
N SER A 123 17.21 10.85 9.44
CA SER A 123 18.39 10.40 8.70
C SER A 123 19.67 11.08 9.23
N THR A 124 19.63 12.38 9.51
CA THR A 124 20.78 13.12 10.05
C THR A 124 21.10 12.69 11.48
N LEU A 125 20.10 12.48 12.35
CA LEU A 125 20.30 11.95 13.70
C LEU A 125 20.96 10.57 13.68
N THR A 126 20.49 9.68 12.80
CA THR A 126 21.08 8.35 12.63
C THR A 126 22.54 8.45 12.18
N ASN A 127 22.84 9.34 11.23
CA ASN A 127 24.21 9.57 10.76
C ASN A 127 25.13 10.09 11.89
N LEU A 128 24.65 11.05 12.68
CA LEU A 128 25.41 11.60 13.81
C LEU A 128 25.65 10.55 14.90
N GLU A 129 24.63 9.74 15.21
CA GLU A 129 24.75 8.64 16.17
C GLU A 129 25.78 7.61 15.70
N ASP A 130 25.74 7.19 14.43
CA ASP A 130 26.71 6.25 13.86
C ASP A 130 28.13 6.83 13.83
N ARG A 131 28.29 8.12 13.50
CA ARG A 131 29.61 8.77 13.53
C ARG A 131 30.17 8.88 14.94
N SER A 132 29.31 9.16 15.92
CA SER A 132 29.67 9.20 17.33
C SER A 132 30.12 7.82 17.83
N ARG A 133 29.45 6.75 17.39
CA ARG A 133 29.78 5.36 17.74
C ARG A 133 30.86 4.73 16.86
N GLY A 134 31.29 5.40 15.79
CA GLY A 134 32.23 4.83 14.81
C GLY A 134 33.59 4.44 15.40
N ASN A 135 33.98 5.04 16.53
CA ASN A 135 35.19 4.67 17.25
C ASN A 135 35.01 3.48 18.21
N ASN A 136 33.78 3.02 18.42
CA ASN A 136 33.47 1.97 19.37
C ASN A 136 33.58 0.58 18.75
N VAL A 137 34.19 -0.35 19.48
CA VAL A 137 34.19 -1.77 19.18
C VAL A 137 33.46 -2.50 20.31
N ARG A 138 32.44 -3.28 19.95
CA ARG A 138 31.72 -4.17 20.86
C ARG A 138 32.44 -5.51 20.95
N LEU A 139 32.77 -5.88 22.18
CA LEU A 139 33.34 -7.15 22.59
C LEU A 139 32.20 -8.01 23.15
N LEU A 140 31.91 -9.12 22.51
CA LEU A 140 30.86 -10.07 22.90
C LEU A 140 31.50 -11.36 23.38
N GLY A 141 30.94 -11.97 24.44
CA GLY A 141 31.42 -13.25 24.95
C GLY A 141 32.64 -13.15 25.87
N PHE A 142 32.78 -12.05 26.62
CA PHE A 142 33.75 -12.01 27.71
C PHE A 142 33.13 -12.60 28.98
N PRO A 143 33.82 -13.49 29.70
CA PRO A 143 33.25 -14.05 30.91
C PRO A 143 33.34 -13.02 32.04
N GLU A 144 32.23 -12.81 32.76
CA GLU A 144 32.19 -11.94 33.94
C GLU A 144 32.79 -12.67 35.15
N GLU A 145 33.58 -11.96 35.95
CA GLU A 145 34.16 -12.52 37.19
C GLU A 145 33.02 -12.96 38.12
N GLY A 146 32.98 -14.26 38.45
CA GLY A 146 31.88 -14.93 39.17
C GLY A 146 31.04 -15.90 38.33
N ALA A 147 31.15 -15.86 36.99
CA ALA A 147 30.46 -16.77 36.08
C ALA A 147 31.11 -18.16 35.93
N GLN A 148 32.41 -18.25 36.22
CA GLN A 148 33.27 -19.37 35.84
C GLN A 148 33.61 -20.32 36.99
N THR A 149 33.27 -19.97 38.23
CA THR A 149 33.67 -20.72 39.45
C THR A 149 32.60 -21.68 39.98
N GLY A 150 31.48 -21.86 39.26
CA GLY A 150 30.41 -22.80 39.61
C GLY A 150 30.34 -24.02 38.69
N PRO A 151 29.63 -25.09 39.10
CA PRO A 151 29.32 -26.25 38.24
C PRO A 151 28.75 -25.81 36.88
N GLN A 152 28.97 -26.60 35.82
CA GLN A 152 28.52 -26.26 34.45
C GLN A 152 27.00 -25.95 34.37
N GLU A 153 26.21 -26.49 35.29
CA GLU A 153 24.76 -26.27 35.44
C GLU A 153 24.39 -24.87 36.00
N THR A 154 25.33 -24.18 36.66
CA THR A 154 25.16 -22.79 37.15
C THR A 154 25.79 -21.75 36.22
N ARG A 155 26.27 -22.13 35.03
CA ARG A 155 26.73 -21.18 34.01
C ARG A 155 25.56 -20.30 33.57
N GLN A 156 25.50 -19.12 34.18
CA GLN A 156 24.71 -17.93 33.91
C GLN A 156 23.46 -18.14 33.03
N LYS A 157 22.30 -17.93 33.65
CA LYS A 157 20.96 -17.77 33.05
C LYS A 157 20.90 -16.66 31.97
N TRP A 158 21.95 -15.87 31.81
CA TRP A 158 22.01 -14.71 30.92
C TRP A 158 23.32 -14.69 30.14
N PRO A 159 23.30 -14.34 28.84
CA PRO A 159 24.51 -14.16 28.07
C PRO A 159 25.37 -13.04 28.67
N PRO A 160 26.71 -13.14 28.61
CA PRO A 160 27.61 -12.13 29.15
C PRO A 160 27.37 -10.75 28.53
N HIS A 161 27.52 -9.69 29.32
CA HIS A 161 27.29 -8.33 28.83
C HIS A 161 28.30 -7.93 27.75
N PRO A 162 27.87 -7.15 26.74
CA PRO A 162 28.78 -6.57 25.78
C PRO A 162 29.67 -5.52 26.45
N ILE A 163 30.98 -5.59 26.19
CA ILE A 163 31.94 -4.55 26.59
C ILE A 163 32.14 -3.62 25.39
N ILE A 164 32.10 -2.31 25.60
CA ILE A 164 32.38 -1.31 24.55
C ILE A 164 33.78 -0.74 24.77
N VAL A 165 34.64 -0.88 23.77
CA VAL A 165 35.99 -0.30 23.76
C VAL A 165 36.00 0.87 22.79
N CYS A 166 36.24 2.07 23.30
CA CYS A 166 36.35 3.29 22.49
C CYS A 166 37.79 3.47 22.03
N MET A 167 38.02 3.39 20.72
CA MET A 167 39.33 3.66 20.12
C MET A 167 39.54 5.17 19.97
N LEU A 168 40.79 5.62 19.96
CA LEU A 168 41.09 7.04 19.76
C LEU A 168 40.80 7.49 18.32
N HIS A 169 41.06 6.62 17.34
CA HIS A 169 40.92 6.95 15.93
C HIS A 169 40.14 5.89 15.17
N HIS A 170 39.21 6.33 14.30
CA HIS A 170 38.35 5.46 13.50
C HIS A 170 39.15 4.43 12.66
N MET A 171 40.34 4.78 12.19
CA MET A 171 41.19 3.81 11.46
C MET A 171 41.63 2.63 12.32
N GLN A 172 41.86 2.83 13.62
CA GLN A 172 42.20 1.73 14.53
C GLN A 172 41.00 0.78 14.70
N THR A 173 39.79 1.33 14.82
CA THR A 173 38.55 0.55 14.82
C THR A 173 38.43 -0.30 13.56
N CYS A 174 38.64 0.29 12.38
CA CYS A 174 38.64 -0.45 11.11
C CYS A 174 39.70 -1.56 11.08
N GLN A 175 40.92 -1.29 11.53
CA GLN A 175 42.01 -2.25 11.55
C GLN A 175 41.72 -3.43 12.50
N VAL A 176 41.27 -3.16 13.71
CA VAL A 176 40.92 -4.19 14.70
C VAL A 176 39.77 -5.07 14.20
N LEU A 177 38.71 -4.46 13.66
CA LEU A 177 37.58 -5.20 13.09
C LEU A 177 37.99 -6.03 11.86
N GLN A 178 38.89 -5.52 11.03
CA GLN A 178 39.39 -6.27 9.88
C GLN A 178 40.28 -7.44 10.31
N ALA A 179 41.20 -7.22 11.25
CA ALA A 179 42.04 -8.26 11.81
C ALA A 179 41.20 -9.37 12.47
N ALA A 180 40.16 -9.01 13.21
CA ALA A 180 39.23 -9.97 13.81
C ALA A 180 38.53 -10.85 12.77
N ARG A 181 38.21 -10.31 11.59
CA ARG A 181 37.58 -11.07 10.50
C ARG A 181 38.56 -12.00 9.79
N THR A 182 39.84 -11.63 9.67
CA THR A 182 40.85 -12.41 8.94
C THR A 182 41.53 -13.47 9.80
N GLN A 183 41.68 -13.23 11.11
CA GLN A 183 42.36 -14.14 12.04
C GLN A 183 41.54 -15.39 12.38
N GLY A 184 40.22 -15.35 12.17
CA GLY A 184 39.32 -16.44 12.57
C GLY A 184 38.80 -16.30 14.01
N PRO A 185 38.25 -17.37 14.61
CA PRO A 185 37.59 -17.29 15.91
C PRO A 185 38.56 -16.90 17.03
N LEU A 186 38.32 -15.76 17.69
CA LEU A 186 39.09 -15.33 18.85
C LEU A 186 38.61 -16.11 20.08
N ARG A 187 39.53 -16.65 20.88
CA ARG A 187 39.19 -17.44 22.06
C ARG A 187 39.89 -16.91 23.30
N SER A 188 39.16 -16.82 24.40
CA SER A 188 39.72 -16.69 25.75
C SER A 188 39.27 -17.89 26.58
N GLY A 189 40.20 -18.78 26.88
CA GLY A 189 39.89 -20.10 27.42
C GLY A 189 38.97 -20.89 26.47
N ASN A 190 37.82 -21.34 26.99
CA ASN A 190 36.81 -22.10 26.24
C ASN A 190 35.74 -21.22 25.57
N LEU A 191 35.81 -19.90 25.70
CA LEU A 191 34.78 -18.98 25.22
C LEU A 191 35.24 -18.28 23.94
N GLU A 192 34.36 -18.27 22.94
CA GLU A 192 34.57 -17.52 21.70
C GLU A 192 34.21 -16.05 21.92
N ILE A 193 35.18 -15.18 21.64
CA ILE A 193 35.02 -13.73 21.69
C ILE A 193 34.73 -13.23 20.28
N ARG A 194 33.68 -12.41 20.14
CA ARG A 194 33.35 -11.75 18.87
C ARG A 194 33.53 -10.25 18.99
N LEU A 195 34.27 -9.69 18.03
CA LEU A 195 34.39 -8.25 17.83
C LEU A 195 33.39 -7.80 16.76
N SER A 196 32.66 -6.73 17.05
CA SER A 196 31.72 -6.11 16.11
C SER A 196 31.71 -4.59 16.27
N ALA A 197 31.40 -3.88 15.19
CA ALA A 197 31.18 -2.43 15.27
C ALA A 197 29.90 -2.11 16.08
N ASP A 198 29.88 -0.93 16.70
CA ASP A 198 28.75 -0.41 17.47
C ASP A 198 27.88 0.51 16.59
N PHE A 199 26.72 0.01 16.15
CA PHE A 199 25.80 0.80 15.32
C PHE A 199 24.70 1.45 16.14
N SER A 200 24.13 2.53 15.61
CA SER A 200 22.79 2.96 16.00
C SER A 200 21.78 1.82 15.81
N LYS A 201 20.66 1.90 16.53
CA LYS A 201 19.60 0.88 16.43
C LYS A 201 19.08 0.76 15.00
N GLU A 202 18.84 1.89 14.34
CA GLU A 202 18.32 1.95 12.98
C GLU A 202 19.29 1.30 11.98
N THR A 203 20.58 1.63 12.05
CA THR A 203 21.59 1.03 11.18
C THR A 203 21.75 -0.47 11.44
N ALA A 204 21.69 -0.91 12.70
CA ALA A 204 21.71 -2.33 13.04
C ALA A 204 20.49 -3.10 12.46
N GLU A 205 19.31 -2.50 12.51
CA GLU A 205 18.08 -3.06 11.93
C GLU A 205 18.17 -3.13 10.40
N ARG A 206 18.65 -2.07 9.73
CA ARG A 206 18.90 -2.06 8.28
C ARG A 206 19.88 -3.15 7.88
N ARG A 207 21.00 -3.31 8.60
CA ARG A 207 21.95 -4.41 8.37
C ARG A 207 21.32 -5.79 8.54
N LYS A 208 20.46 -5.95 9.55
CA LYS A 208 19.74 -7.19 9.81
C LYS A 208 18.80 -7.55 8.65
N ALA A 209 18.15 -6.55 8.05
CA ALA A 209 17.28 -6.75 6.89
C ALA A 209 18.02 -7.37 5.69
N PHE A 210 19.32 -7.11 5.53
CA PHE A 210 20.14 -7.72 4.47
C PHE A 210 20.52 -9.20 4.73
N LEU A 211 20.33 -9.73 5.96
CA LEU A 211 20.80 -11.09 6.30
C LEU A 211 20.10 -12.20 5.51
N SER A 212 18.81 -12.04 5.19
CA SER A 212 18.05 -12.99 4.38
C SER A 212 18.67 -13.14 2.98
N PHE A 213 19.00 -12.00 2.35
CA PHE A 213 19.57 -11.95 1.01
C PHE A 213 20.97 -12.56 0.92
N ARG A 214 21.79 -12.47 1.99
CA ARG A 214 23.13 -13.09 2.02
C ARG A 214 23.07 -14.60 1.80
N THR A 215 22.01 -15.25 2.29
CA THR A 215 21.86 -16.70 2.09
C THR A 215 21.55 -17.05 0.64
N GLN A 216 20.73 -16.23 -0.03
CA GLN A 216 20.42 -16.40 -1.45
C GLN A 216 21.64 -16.13 -2.32
N LEU A 217 22.36 -15.03 -2.07
CA LEU A 217 23.57 -14.68 -2.82
C LEU A 217 24.68 -15.73 -2.69
N ARG A 218 24.82 -16.36 -1.51
CA ARG A 218 25.74 -17.49 -1.33
C ARG A 218 25.36 -18.72 -2.16
N ARG A 219 24.07 -18.98 -2.34
CA ARG A 219 23.59 -20.11 -3.17
C ARG A 219 23.86 -19.87 -4.66
N LEU A 220 23.78 -18.63 -5.09
CA LEU A 220 24.05 -18.21 -6.47
C LEU A 220 25.56 -17.98 -6.74
N ASP A 221 26.44 -18.27 -5.76
CA ASP A 221 27.88 -18.02 -5.81
C ASP A 221 28.27 -16.59 -6.25
N VAL A 222 27.45 -15.61 -5.88
CA VAL A 222 27.67 -14.22 -6.21
C VAL A 222 28.56 -13.58 -5.15
N LYS A 223 29.57 -12.81 -5.55
CA LYS A 223 30.40 -12.05 -4.59
C LYS A 223 29.60 -10.87 -4.05
N PHE A 224 29.59 -10.73 -2.73
CA PHE A 224 28.91 -9.63 -2.06
C PHE A 224 29.60 -9.25 -0.76
N GLY A 225 29.22 -8.11 -0.22
CA GLY A 225 29.51 -7.74 1.16
C GLY A 225 28.64 -6.58 1.63
N LEU A 226 28.82 -6.22 2.90
CA LEU A 226 28.04 -5.18 3.55
C LEU A 226 29.03 -4.15 4.11
N PHE A 227 28.97 -2.94 3.57
CA PHE A 227 29.79 -1.80 3.96
C PHE A 227 29.10 -0.93 5.00
N GLU A 228 29.93 -0.16 5.70
CA GLU A 228 29.54 0.90 6.62
C GLU A 228 28.75 2.01 5.89
N PRO A 229 27.63 2.53 6.46
CA PRO A 229 26.90 2.05 7.64
C PRO A 229 25.92 0.89 7.35
N ALA A 230 25.31 0.78 6.17
CA ALA A 230 24.45 -0.36 5.81
C ALA A 230 24.26 -0.47 4.28
N ARG A 231 25.36 -0.48 3.52
CA ARG A 231 25.32 -0.54 2.05
C ARG A 231 25.75 -1.92 1.57
N MET A 232 24.89 -2.63 0.87
CA MET A 232 25.24 -3.94 0.32
C MET A 232 25.83 -3.78 -1.08
N TRP A 233 27.01 -4.34 -1.30
CA TRP A 233 27.62 -4.40 -2.62
C TRP A 233 27.50 -5.82 -3.17
N ILE A 234 27.21 -5.93 -4.46
CA ILE A 234 27.09 -7.19 -5.18
C ILE A 234 27.87 -7.08 -6.49
N THR A 235 28.65 -8.10 -6.85
CA THR A 235 29.32 -8.18 -8.15
C THR A 235 28.51 -9.03 -9.12
N LYS A 236 28.04 -8.43 -10.21
CA LYS A 236 27.35 -9.12 -11.33
C LYS A 236 28.11 -8.82 -12.63
N ASN A 237 28.49 -9.85 -13.38
CA ASN A 237 29.17 -9.72 -14.68
C ASN A 237 30.44 -8.83 -14.65
N GLY A 238 31.17 -8.82 -13.52
CA GLY A 238 32.34 -7.97 -13.32
C GLY A 238 32.05 -6.55 -12.86
N GLU A 239 30.78 -6.12 -12.84
CA GLU A 239 30.36 -4.81 -12.31
C GLU A 239 29.91 -4.91 -10.86
N SER A 240 30.25 -3.90 -10.05
CA SER A 240 29.87 -3.83 -8.64
C SER A 240 28.70 -2.87 -8.45
N LEU A 241 27.55 -3.43 -8.07
CA LEU A 241 26.31 -2.70 -7.79
C LEU A 241 26.18 -2.43 -6.29
N ASN A 242 25.70 -1.24 -5.94
CA ASN A 242 25.48 -0.81 -4.56
C ASN A 242 23.99 -0.65 -4.26
N PHE A 243 23.55 -1.24 -3.16
CA PHE A 243 22.18 -1.17 -2.68
C PHE A 243 22.16 -0.56 -1.28
N TYR A 244 21.36 0.48 -1.11
CA TYR A 244 21.19 1.18 0.17
C TYR A 244 19.98 0.67 0.94
N ASP A 245 18.96 0.19 0.22
CA ASP A 245 17.75 -0.37 0.81
C ASP A 245 17.57 -1.86 0.49
N PRO A 246 17.06 -2.63 1.46
CA PRO A 246 16.82 -4.06 1.30
C PRO A 246 15.71 -4.35 0.28
N GLU A 247 14.77 -3.43 0.07
CA GLU A 247 13.67 -3.62 -0.87
C GLU A 247 14.14 -3.59 -2.32
N ASP A 248 15.13 -2.76 -2.65
CA ASP A 248 15.70 -2.66 -4.00
C ASP A 248 16.41 -3.95 -4.45
N LEU A 249 16.82 -4.78 -3.50
CA LEU A 249 17.48 -6.06 -3.77
C LEU A 249 16.51 -7.16 -4.19
N ARG A 250 15.25 -7.11 -3.75
CA ARG A 250 14.27 -8.15 -4.05
C ARG A 250 14.11 -8.37 -5.56
N PRO A 251 13.78 -7.34 -6.36
CA PRO A 251 13.63 -7.53 -7.81
C PRO A 251 14.95 -7.92 -8.47
N PHE A 252 16.08 -7.46 -7.95
CA PHE A 252 17.39 -7.82 -8.48
C PHE A 252 17.73 -9.31 -8.29
N LEU A 253 17.38 -9.88 -7.13
CA LEU A 253 17.61 -11.29 -6.83
C LEU A 253 16.68 -12.22 -7.60
N GLU A 254 15.43 -11.82 -7.82
CA GLU A 254 14.49 -12.53 -8.70
C GLU A 254 15.08 -12.61 -10.11
N GLY A 255 15.54 -11.48 -10.67
CA GLY A 255 16.18 -11.46 -11.99
C GLY A 255 17.48 -12.28 -12.08
N LEU A 256 18.23 -12.41 -10.98
CA LEU A 256 19.40 -13.31 -10.93
C LEU A 256 19.00 -14.79 -10.91
N HIS A 257 17.91 -15.12 -10.23
CA HIS A 257 17.40 -16.48 -10.16
C HIS A 257 16.88 -16.95 -11.53
N ASP A 258 16.11 -16.10 -12.21
CA ASP A 258 15.58 -16.39 -13.55
C ASP A 258 16.71 -16.59 -14.57
N GLN A 259 17.77 -15.77 -14.49
CA GLN A 259 18.95 -15.92 -15.34
C GLN A 259 19.66 -17.26 -15.07
N ALA A 260 19.84 -17.64 -13.79
CA ALA A 260 20.44 -18.92 -13.44
C ALA A 260 19.61 -20.11 -13.95
N GLN A 261 18.27 -20.07 -13.79
CA GLN A 261 17.38 -21.11 -14.30
C GLN A 261 17.38 -21.21 -15.82
N SER A 262 17.42 -20.07 -16.54
CA SER A 262 17.46 -20.06 -18.00
C SER A 262 18.78 -20.64 -18.55
N MET A 263 19.90 -20.43 -17.85
CA MET A 263 21.18 -21.05 -18.20
C MET A 263 21.15 -22.56 -17.95
N GLU A 264 20.62 -23.03 -16.82
CA GLU A 264 20.50 -24.46 -16.49
C GLU A 264 19.57 -25.21 -17.47
N MET A 265 18.45 -24.62 -17.90
CA MET A 265 17.53 -25.23 -18.87
C MET A 265 18.11 -25.32 -20.29
N SER A 266 19.13 -24.51 -20.62
CA SER A 266 19.77 -24.53 -21.94
C SER A 266 20.84 -25.61 -22.10
N VAL A 267 21.32 -26.20 -20.99
CA VAL A 267 22.39 -27.22 -20.97
C VAL A 267 21.85 -28.65 -21.16
N GLN A 268 20.54 -28.87 -21.08
CA GLN A 268 19.92 -30.19 -21.29
C GLN A 268 19.33 -30.31 -22.70
N THR A 269 20.19 -30.48 -23.72
CA THR A 269 19.78 -31.12 -24.99
C THR A 269 20.12 -32.62 -24.92
N PRO A 270 19.15 -33.55 -25.06
CA PRO A 270 19.45 -34.98 -25.08
C PRO A 270 20.22 -35.36 -26.35
N GLN A 271 21.47 -35.79 -26.22
CA GLN A 271 22.16 -36.51 -27.29
C GLN A 271 21.69 -37.96 -27.29
N ASP A 272 20.75 -38.27 -28.17
CA ASP A 272 20.25 -39.62 -28.40
C ASP A 272 20.59 -40.03 -29.84
N ILE A 273 21.80 -40.59 -30.07
CA ILE A 273 22.04 -41.55 -31.15
C ILE A 273 22.89 -42.68 -30.59
N ARG A 274 22.19 -43.71 -30.16
CA ARG A 274 22.71 -45.02 -29.75
C ARG A 274 23.02 -45.83 -31.02
N GLY A 275 24.29 -46.18 -31.22
CA GLY A 275 24.74 -47.06 -32.30
C GLY A 275 26.11 -47.67 -31.99
N LEU A 276 26.13 -48.70 -31.15
CA LEU A 276 27.27 -49.62 -30.94
C LEU A 276 27.20 -50.74 -32.01
N PRO A 277 28.33 -51.35 -32.41
CA PRO A 277 28.90 -52.40 -31.56
C PRO A 277 30.45 -52.50 -31.52
N SER A 278 30.90 -52.84 -30.32
CA SER A 278 31.88 -53.87 -29.97
C SER A 278 33.13 -54.08 -30.83
N GLY A 279 34.30 -53.77 -30.27
CA GLY A 279 35.60 -54.24 -30.74
C GLY A 279 36.65 -54.16 -29.62
N VAL A 280 37.05 -55.32 -29.12
CA VAL A 280 38.02 -55.54 -28.03
C VAL A 280 39.44 -55.13 -28.46
N GLY A 281 40.19 -54.46 -27.57
CA GLY A 281 41.64 -54.28 -27.71
C GLY A 281 42.24 -53.24 -26.75
N HIS A 282 42.75 -53.68 -25.60
CA HIS A 282 43.92 -53.08 -24.93
C HIS A 282 45.19 -53.78 -25.50
N PRO A 283 46.43 -53.27 -25.35
CA PRO A 283 46.91 -52.26 -24.39
C PRO A 283 47.92 -51.22 -24.96
N ALA A 284 48.32 -50.24 -24.12
CA ALA A 284 49.72 -49.86 -23.81
C ALA A 284 49.96 -48.34 -23.63
N HIS A 285 50.52 -48.01 -22.46
CA HIS A 285 51.51 -46.96 -22.13
C HIS A 285 51.39 -45.53 -22.72
N ALA A 286 51.17 -44.55 -21.82
CA ALA A 286 52.00 -43.33 -21.70
C ALA A 286 51.62 -42.49 -20.45
N SER A 287 52.52 -42.52 -19.45
CA SER A 287 53.06 -41.37 -18.68
C SER A 287 52.26 -40.05 -18.55
N GLU A 288 51.79 -39.78 -17.30
CA GLU A 288 52.00 -38.60 -16.41
C GLU A 288 52.18 -37.15 -16.96
N PRO A 289 52.01 -36.07 -16.15
CA PRO A 289 51.50 -35.97 -14.77
C PRO A 289 50.48 -34.83 -14.50
N GLU A 290 49.95 -34.87 -13.28
CA GLU A 290 49.09 -33.88 -12.64
C GLU A 290 49.76 -32.50 -12.43
N GLY A 291 49.06 -31.44 -12.84
CA GLY A 291 49.42 -30.04 -12.57
C GLY A 291 48.78 -29.53 -11.27
N ARG A 292 49.48 -29.73 -10.16
CA ARG A 292 49.19 -29.14 -8.84
C ARG A 292 49.61 -27.66 -8.85
N PHE A 293 48.66 -26.73 -8.93
CA PHE A 293 48.96 -25.29 -8.76
C PHE A 293 48.98 -24.90 -7.28
N THR A 294 50.19 -24.90 -6.70
CA THR A 294 50.54 -24.13 -5.51
C THR A 294 50.69 -22.65 -5.89
N ILE A 295 49.99 -21.76 -5.18
CA ILE A 295 50.20 -20.31 -5.27
C ILE A 295 51.27 -19.93 -4.24
N ASP A 296 52.42 -19.48 -4.73
CA ASP A 296 53.52 -18.92 -3.94
C ASP A 296 53.20 -17.45 -3.58
N PRO A 297 53.28 -17.02 -2.31
CA PRO A 297 52.83 -15.69 -1.89
C PRO A 297 53.97 -14.65 -1.93
N GLN A 298 54.49 -14.32 -3.12
CA GLN A 298 55.34 -13.14 -3.30
C GLN A 298 55.20 -12.56 -4.71
N THR A 299 54.13 -11.79 -4.96
CA THR A 299 54.12 -10.69 -5.96
C THR A 299 52.79 -9.96 -5.94
N ARG A 300 52.74 -8.81 -5.27
CA ARG A 300 52.05 -7.57 -5.72
C ARG A 300 52.06 -6.53 -4.60
N GLY A 301 53.26 -6.03 -4.33
CA GLY A 301 53.43 -4.61 -4.04
C GLY A 301 53.67 -3.89 -5.37
N ARG A 302 53.15 -2.66 -5.47
CA ARG A 302 53.03 -1.78 -6.66
C ARG A 302 51.73 -1.97 -7.42
N ASP A 303 50.73 -1.19 -7.01
CA ASP A 303 49.89 -0.35 -7.89
C ASP A 303 48.85 0.38 -7.01
N LEU A 304 49.29 1.41 -6.29
CA LEU A 304 48.40 2.32 -5.54
C LEU A 304 48.88 3.78 -5.51
N GLU A 305 49.75 4.17 -6.44
CA GLU A 305 50.11 5.57 -6.68
C GLU A 305 49.70 5.97 -8.10
N ARG A 306 48.40 6.19 -8.31
CA ARG A 306 47.85 6.92 -9.47
C ARG A 306 46.35 7.13 -9.30
N LEU A 307 45.93 7.89 -8.29
CA LEU A 307 44.59 8.50 -8.23
C LEU A 307 44.48 9.54 -7.10
N THR A 308 45.42 10.49 -7.06
CA THR A 308 45.21 11.80 -6.41
C THR A 308 45.88 12.87 -7.26
N LYS A 309 45.20 13.26 -8.34
CA LYS A 309 45.38 14.50 -9.10
C LYS A 309 44.28 14.55 -10.16
N SER A 310 43.11 15.03 -9.76
CA SER A 310 42.29 15.97 -10.53
C SER A 310 41.19 16.52 -9.64
#